data_AF-A0A5S3XN25-F1
#
_entry.id   AF-A0A5S3XN25-F1
#
_cell.length_a   1.000
_cell.length_b   1.000
_cell.length_c   1.000
_cell.angle_alpha   90.00
_cell.angle_beta   90.00
_cell.angle_gamma   90.00
#
_symmetry.space_group_name_H-M   'P 1'
#
loop_
_entity.id
_entity.type
_entity.pdbx_description
1 polymer ?
#
loop_
_entity_poly.entity_id
_entity_poly.type
_entity_poly.pdbx_seq_one_letter_code
_entity_poly.pdbx_strand_id
1 'polypeptide(L)'
;MTIHNCSAFYLAIFAFFLSGSLQAEPSPYQIKKTHTLVIQSSKSDKTYDLYIRLPKGYHSGKKRYPVMVLNDTGYSIPTASGIVHLMEGRDIEEVILVGISYAHDEDPLISRTRDYTPTFVPNYKWGHSDEAQAQSGQSLKYIHFIKHDVLPLVEKTYRINPKKRIFVGHSYGGLLGNQILLTDPTLFQFYILGSPSLWYDDNVMFKLEQAYAKNHTHMKATVIMYSGTKEARIHSDLLQYEKVLRSRKYTGLDLTVSILDGATHYSAFALLLTDGLMRTIPKQK
;
A
#
# COMPACT_ATOMS: atom_id res chain seq x y z
N MET A 1 82.95 51.41 8.38
CA MET A 1 81.65 51.08 8.98
C MET A 1 80.77 50.54 7.86
N THR A 2 80.22 49.36 8.10
CA THR A 2 79.75 48.32 7.17
C THR A 2 78.55 48.74 6.31
N ILE A 3 78.55 48.41 5.01
CA ILE A 3 77.35 48.33 4.19
C ILE A 3 77.33 46.95 3.53
N HIS A 4 76.34 46.14 3.91
CA HIS A 4 76.10 44.78 3.43
C HIS A 4 75.34 44.77 2.10
N ASN A 5 75.81 43.98 1.14
CA ASN A 5 75.08 43.62 -0.07
C ASN A 5 74.02 42.55 0.25
N CYS A 6 72.76 42.85 -0.02
CA CYS A 6 71.63 41.92 0.10
C CYS A 6 71.31 41.34 -1.28
N SER A 7 71.38 40.02 -1.43
CA SER A 7 71.01 39.31 -2.66
C SER A 7 69.55 38.86 -2.57
N ALA A 8 68.70 39.32 -3.48
CA ALA A 8 67.28 38.94 -3.54
C ALA A 8 67.09 37.64 -4.34
N PHE A 9 66.50 36.62 -3.71
CA PHE A 9 66.01 35.41 -4.36
C PHE A 9 64.56 35.64 -4.79
N TYR A 10 64.25 35.49 -6.08
CA TYR A 10 62.88 35.46 -6.61
C TYR A 10 62.30 34.05 -6.49
N LEU A 11 61.26 33.86 -5.68
CA LEU A 11 60.46 32.64 -5.65
C LEU A 11 59.31 32.76 -6.66
N ALA A 12 59.32 31.96 -7.73
CA ALA A 12 58.21 31.87 -8.66
C ALA A 12 57.10 30.98 -8.08
N ILE A 13 55.93 31.57 -7.80
CA ILE A 13 54.73 30.83 -7.37
C ILE A 13 54.01 30.30 -8.61
N PHE A 14 54.07 28.99 -8.85
CA PHE A 14 53.25 28.31 -9.85
C PHE A 14 51.84 28.09 -9.28
N ALA A 15 50.86 28.88 -9.74
CA ALA A 15 49.45 28.63 -9.45
C ALA A 15 48.93 27.49 -10.33
N PHE A 16 48.83 26.29 -9.76
CA PHE A 16 48.13 25.16 -10.37
C PHE A 16 46.62 25.42 -10.32
N PHE A 17 46.03 25.87 -11.43
CA PHE A 17 44.58 25.87 -11.58
C PHE A 17 44.10 24.42 -11.78
N LEU A 18 43.73 23.75 -10.68
CA LEU A 18 42.90 22.55 -10.75
C LEU A 18 41.51 22.95 -11.25
N SER A 19 41.29 22.84 -12.55
CA SER A 19 39.96 22.83 -13.16
C SER A 19 39.27 21.49 -12.85
N GLY A 20 38.89 21.31 -11.58
CA GLY A 20 37.97 20.25 -11.18
C GLY A 20 36.60 20.53 -11.79
N SER A 21 36.18 19.70 -12.74
CA SER A 21 34.80 19.69 -13.21
C SER A 21 33.91 19.24 -12.04
N LEU A 22 33.15 20.18 -11.47
CA LEU A 22 32.06 19.87 -10.55
C LEU A 22 30.98 19.11 -11.34
N GLN A 23 31.10 17.80 -11.41
CA GLN A 23 30.01 16.96 -11.86
C GLN A 23 28.96 16.95 -10.74
N ALA A 24 27.84 17.65 -10.97
CA ALA A 24 26.74 17.64 -10.03
C ALA A 24 26.29 16.18 -9.80
N GLU A 25 26.21 15.78 -8.53
CA GLU A 25 25.68 14.48 -8.16
C GLU A 25 24.29 14.28 -8.81
N PRO A 26 24.02 13.12 -9.42
CA PRO A 26 22.73 12.87 -10.04
C PRO A 26 21.62 13.00 -9.00
N SER A 27 20.65 13.87 -9.27
CA SER A 27 19.48 14.01 -8.41
C SER A 27 18.59 12.76 -8.55
N PRO A 28 18.14 12.15 -7.44
CA PRO A 28 17.26 10.99 -7.51
C PRO A 28 15.94 11.35 -8.18
N TYR A 29 15.42 10.43 -9.01
CA TYR A 29 14.11 10.61 -9.62
C TYR A 29 13.01 10.65 -8.54
N GLN A 30 12.18 11.69 -8.57
CA GLN A 30 11.03 11.82 -7.66
C GLN A 30 9.72 11.72 -8.46
N ILE A 31 8.80 10.91 -7.95
CA ILE A 31 7.44 10.85 -8.51
C ILE A 31 6.77 12.21 -8.22
N LYS A 32 6.21 12.83 -9.27
CA LYS A 32 5.59 14.15 -9.10
C LYS A 32 4.39 14.07 -8.16
N LYS A 33 4.17 15.16 -7.41
CA LYS A 33 3.03 15.35 -6.48
C LYS A 33 3.03 14.37 -5.32
N THR A 34 4.19 13.81 -4.99
CA THR A 34 4.35 12.97 -3.81
C THR A 34 5.15 13.67 -2.73
N HIS A 35 4.79 13.39 -1.48
CA HIS A 35 5.59 13.71 -0.30
C HIS A 35 5.35 12.66 0.78
N THR A 36 6.18 12.67 1.81
CA THR A 36 6.13 11.69 2.89
C THR A 36 5.73 12.34 4.21
N LEU A 37 4.93 11.65 5.02
CA LEU A 37 4.71 11.97 6.43
C LEU A 37 5.17 10.79 7.29
N VAL A 38 5.90 11.05 8.37
CA VAL A 38 6.25 10.02 9.36
C VAL A 38 5.10 9.90 10.36
N ILE A 39 4.74 8.67 10.74
CA ILE A 39 3.71 8.40 11.74
C ILE A 39 4.11 7.22 12.64
N GLN A 40 3.89 7.36 13.94
CA GLN A 40 4.06 6.27 14.91
C GLN A 40 2.70 5.66 15.25
N SER A 41 2.66 4.34 15.39
CA SER A 41 1.46 3.62 15.82
C SER A 41 1.13 3.88 17.28
N SER A 42 -0.15 4.05 17.61
CA SER A 42 -0.59 4.18 19.00
C SER A 42 -0.72 2.82 19.72
N LYS A 43 -0.62 1.71 18.99
CA LYS A 43 -0.76 0.33 19.51
C LYS A 43 0.51 -0.51 19.44
N SER A 44 1.59 0.06 18.94
CA SER A 44 2.91 -0.55 18.90
C SER A 44 3.98 0.52 18.98
N ASP A 45 5.21 0.13 19.25
CA ASP A 45 6.40 0.99 19.15
C ASP A 45 6.82 1.33 17.70
N LYS A 46 6.19 0.69 16.71
CA LYS A 46 6.53 0.83 15.28
C LYS A 46 6.19 2.20 14.69
N THR A 47 7.11 2.68 13.87
CA THR A 47 7.02 3.92 13.07
C THR A 47 6.98 3.57 11.59
N TYR A 48 6.22 4.32 10.80
CA TYR A 48 6.01 4.11 9.37
C TYR A 48 6.07 5.44 8.62
N ASP A 49 6.33 5.35 7.32
CA ASP A 49 6.12 6.44 6.37
C ASP A 49 4.76 6.30 5.67
N LEU A 50 4.08 7.43 5.53
CA LEU A 50 2.92 7.59 4.65
C LEU A 50 3.37 8.31 3.37
N TYR A 51 3.41 7.58 2.26
CA TYR A 51 3.64 8.16 0.93
C TYR A 51 2.34 8.72 0.40
N ILE A 52 2.24 10.04 0.36
CA ILE A 52 1.04 10.74 -0.09
C ILE A 52 1.24 11.19 -1.52
N ARG A 53 0.29 10.90 -2.42
CA ARG A 53 0.22 11.54 -3.74
C ARG A 53 -1.08 12.33 -3.86
N LEU A 54 -0.95 13.62 -4.17
CA LEU A 54 -2.10 14.50 -4.35
C LEU A 54 -2.55 14.55 -5.83
N PRO A 55 -3.88 14.60 -6.09
CA PRO A 55 -4.40 14.68 -7.44
C PRO A 55 -4.07 16.01 -8.12
N LYS A 56 -4.18 16.07 -9.45
CA LYS A 56 -3.72 17.25 -10.21
C LYS A 56 -4.43 18.55 -9.79
N GLY A 57 -5.74 18.51 -9.54
CA GLY A 57 -6.53 19.66 -9.11
C GLY A 57 -6.54 19.92 -7.60
N TYR A 58 -5.70 19.25 -6.79
CA TYR A 58 -5.82 19.34 -5.33
C TYR A 58 -5.77 20.78 -4.83
N HIS A 59 -4.78 21.58 -5.26
CA HIS A 59 -4.59 22.96 -4.79
C HIS A 59 -5.57 23.97 -5.39
N SER A 60 -6.30 23.59 -6.44
CA SER A 60 -7.35 24.42 -7.03
C SER A 60 -8.71 24.11 -6.41
N GLY A 61 -9.11 24.90 -5.42
CA GLY A 61 -10.45 24.87 -4.83
C GLY A 61 -10.62 24.02 -3.57
N LYS A 62 -11.87 23.70 -3.24
CA LYS A 62 -12.30 23.10 -1.97
C LYS A 62 -12.87 21.68 -2.10
N LYS A 63 -12.73 21.06 -3.28
CA LYS A 63 -13.19 19.69 -3.55
C LYS A 63 -12.60 18.71 -2.53
N ARG A 64 -13.44 17.77 -2.09
CA ARG A 64 -13.04 16.59 -1.31
C ARG A 64 -12.87 15.39 -2.25
N TYR A 65 -11.82 14.60 -2.03
CA TYR A 65 -11.38 13.56 -2.94
C TYR A 65 -11.58 12.16 -2.33
N PRO A 66 -11.90 11.12 -3.12
CA PRO A 66 -11.65 9.74 -2.72
C PRO A 66 -10.23 9.57 -2.19
N VAL A 67 -10.04 8.61 -1.28
CA VAL A 67 -8.73 8.26 -0.74
C VAL A 67 -8.47 6.77 -0.93
N MET A 68 -7.36 6.44 -1.60
CA MET A 68 -6.89 5.08 -1.80
C MET A 68 -5.74 4.80 -0.86
N VAL A 69 -5.95 3.86 0.07
CA VAL A 69 -4.93 3.34 0.97
C VAL A 69 -4.36 2.05 0.41
N LEU A 70 -3.04 1.96 0.32
CA LEU A 70 -2.34 0.79 -0.19
C LEU A 70 -1.08 0.47 0.63
N ASN A 71 -0.75 -0.80 0.63
CA ASN A 71 0.42 -1.37 1.31
C ASN A 71 1.52 -1.72 0.31
N ASP A 72 2.63 -2.30 0.75
CA ASP A 72 3.75 -2.76 -0.11
C ASP A 72 4.37 -1.68 -1.02
N THR A 73 4.66 -0.52 -0.42
CA THR A 73 4.95 0.73 -1.12
C THR A 73 6.13 0.66 -2.10
N GLY A 74 7.03 -0.30 -1.94
CA GLY A 74 8.16 -0.51 -2.84
C GLY A 74 7.76 -0.70 -4.31
N TYR A 75 6.68 -1.44 -4.59
CA TYR A 75 6.16 -1.57 -5.97
C TYR A 75 4.83 -0.82 -6.16
N SER A 76 4.00 -0.75 -5.13
CA SER A 76 2.61 -0.33 -5.27
C SER A 76 2.48 1.17 -5.51
N ILE A 77 3.31 2.00 -4.86
CA ILE A 77 3.27 3.46 -5.03
C ILE A 77 3.72 3.91 -6.41
N PRO A 78 4.86 3.45 -6.96
CA PRO A 78 5.25 3.77 -8.34
C PRO A 78 4.19 3.32 -9.36
N THR A 79 3.68 2.09 -9.21
CA THR A 79 2.68 1.51 -10.12
C THR A 79 1.36 2.30 -10.08
N ALA A 80 0.82 2.52 -8.88
CA ALA A 80 -0.41 3.28 -8.68
C ALA A 80 -0.26 4.73 -9.17
N SER A 81 0.89 5.36 -8.94
CA SER A 81 1.15 6.73 -9.38
C SER A 81 1.11 6.87 -10.90
N GLY A 82 1.67 5.89 -11.63
CA GLY A 82 1.63 5.85 -13.10
C GLY A 82 0.20 5.64 -13.63
N ILE A 83 -0.51 4.64 -13.09
CA ILE A 83 -1.90 4.34 -13.46
C ILE A 83 -2.80 5.56 -13.21
N VAL A 84 -2.75 6.12 -12.00
CA VAL A 84 -3.56 7.31 -11.64
C VAL A 84 -3.16 8.51 -12.49
N HIS A 85 -1.88 8.72 -12.80
CA HIS A 85 -1.46 9.83 -13.65
C HIS A 85 -2.11 9.81 -15.05
N LEU A 86 -2.28 8.61 -15.61
CA LEU A 86 -2.89 8.38 -16.91
C LEU A 86 -4.41 8.53 -16.88
N MET A 87 -5.06 8.02 -15.83
CA MET A 87 -6.52 7.86 -15.77
C MET A 87 -7.26 8.97 -15.00
N GLU A 88 -6.62 9.67 -14.07
CA GLU A 88 -7.29 10.65 -13.20
C GLU A 88 -7.88 11.82 -13.99
N GLY A 89 -9.15 12.14 -13.71
CA GLY A 89 -9.90 13.16 -14.43
C GLY A 89 -10.30 12.76 -15.85
N ARG A 90 -10.03 11.51 -16.25
CA ARG A 90 -10.43 10.90 -17.53
C ARG A 90 -11.33 9.70 -17.28
N ASP A 91 -10.77 8.55 -16.93
CA ASP A 91 -11.51 7.31 -16.70
C ASP A 91 -11.98 7.20 -15.25
N ILE A 92 -11.23 7.81 -14.32
CA ILE A 92 -11.52 7.77 -12.89
C ILE A 92 -11.61 9.17 -12.29
N GLU A 93 -12.29 9.28 -11.15
CA GLU A 93 -12.22 10.46 -10.29
C GLU A 93 -10.76 10.73 -9.86
N GLU A 94 -10.42 11.99 -9.71
CA GLU A 94 -9.20 12.39 -9.02
C GLU A 94 -9.17 11.82 -7.59
N VAL A 95 -8.05 11.19 -7.21
CA VAL A 95 -7.93 10.43 -5.96
C VAL A 95 -6.64 10.80 -5.23
N ILE A 96 -6.68 10.82 -3.90
CA ILE A 96 -5.49 10.93 -3.05
C ILE A 96 -4.98 9.51 -2.79
N LEU A 97 -3.70 9.26 -3.06
CA LEU A 97 -3.05 7.99 -2.75
C LEU A 97 -2.34 8.11 -1.42
N VAL A 98 -2.48 7.10 -0.57
CA VAL A 98 -1.81 6.96 0.72
C VAL A 98 -1.18 5.58 0.79
N GLY A 99 0.12 5.52 0.55
CA GLY A 99 0.92 4.31 0.75
C GLY A 99 1.42 4.21 2.17
N ILE A 100 1.20 3.08 2.83
CA ILE A 100 1.77 2.81 4.17
C ILE A 100 3.00 1.93 3.99
N SER A 101 4.17 2.43 4.39
CA SER A 101 5.43 1.71 4.27
C SER A 101 5.49 0.47 5.15
N TYR A 102 6.59 -0.26 5.06
CA TYR A 102 7.02 -1.17 6.12
C TYR A 102 7.50 -0.36 7.34
N ALA A 103 7.53 -0.99 8.51
CA ALA A 103 8.02 -0.34 9.72
C ALA A 103 9.49 0.08 9.55
N HIS A 104 9.84 1.23 10.14
CA HIS A 104 11.22 1.69 10.22
C HIS A 104 12.09 0.69 11.00
N ASP A 105 13.37 0.66 10.65
CA ASP A 105 14.40 -0.17 11.29
C ASP A 105 14.08 -1.67 11.34
N GLU A 106 13.31 -2.15 10.35
CA GLU A 106 12.89 -3.54 10.25
C GLU A 106 12.97 -4.05 8.81
N ASP A 107 13.29 -5.34 8.66
CA ASP A 107 13.23 -5.99 7.37
C ASP A 107 11.80 -5.94 6.80
N PRO A 108 11.62 -5.57 5.52
CA PRO A 108 10.31 -5.51 4.87
C PRO A 108 9.46 -6.77 4.99
N LEU A 109 10.06 -7.97 4.90
CA LEU A 109 9.32 -9.23 5.00
C LEU A 109 8.90 -9.51 6.44
N ILE A 110 9.72 -9.14 7.43
CA ILE A 110 9.34 -9.22 8.85
C ILE A 110 8.18 -8.28 9.15
N SER A 111 8.28 -7.00 8.78
CA SER A 111 7.20 -6.02 8.96
C SER A 111 5.92 -6.50 8.28
N ARG A 112 5.99 -6.85 6.99
CA ARG A 112 4.85 -7.33 6.21
C ARG A 112 4.20 -8.55 6.84
N THR A 113 5.00 -9.53 7.27
CA THR A 113 4.48 -10.76 7.85
C THR A 113 3.80 -10.48 9.19
N ARG A 114 4.41 -9.67 10.05
CA ARG A 114 3.78 -9.22 11.30
C ARG A 114 2.44 -8.52 11.04
N ASP A 115 2.48 -7.52 10.17
CA ASP A 115 1.40 -6.54 10.03
C ASP A 115 0.22 -7.10 9.24
N TYR A 116 0.42 -8.06 8.33
CA TYR A 116 -0.61 -8.47 7.38
C TYR A 116 -1.19 -9.86 7.65
N THR A 117 -0.63 -10.60 8.62
CA THR A 117 -1.10 -11.96 8.93
C THR A 117 -2.04 -11.99 10.16
N PRO A 118 -3.13 -12.78 10.10
CA PRO A 118 -4.18 -12.82 11.13
C PRO A 118 -3.81 -13.58 12.39
N THR A 119 -2.92 -14.57 12.28
CA THR A 119 -2.62 -15.54 13.33
C THR A 119 -1.12 -15.76 13.45
N PHE A 120 -0.67 -16.15 14.64
CA PHE A 120 0.73 -16.40 14.93
C PHE A 120 1.08 -17.85 14.55
N VAL A 121 1.90 -18.01 13.50
CA VAL A 121 2.29 -19.32 12.96
C VAL A 121 3.81 -19.37 12.73
N PRO A 122 4.62 -19.48 13.79
CA PRO A 122 6.07 -19.28 13.71
C PRO A 122 6.81 -20.30 12.83
N ASN A 123 6.27 -21.52 12.68
CA ASN A 123 6.90 -22.62 11.92
C ASN A 123 6.16 -22.89 10.60
N TYR A 124 5.73 -21.83 9.90
CA TYR A 124 4.91 -21.98 8.71
C TYR A 124 5.75 -22.21 7.46
N LYS A 125 5.73 -23.45 6.95
CA LYS A 125 6.50 -23.88 5.76
C LYS A 125 6.24 -23.06 4.49
N TRP A 126 5.07 -22.43 4.40
CA TRP A 126 4.67 -21.59 3.27
C TRP A 126 4.84 -20.08 3.57
N GLY A 127 5.51 -19.75 4.67
CA GLY A 127 5.86 -18.39 5.06
C GLY A 127 7.00 -17.78 4.26
N HIS A 128 7.25 -16.50 4.48
CA HIS A 128 8.38 -15.80 3.86
C HIS A 128 9.74 -16.28 4.40
N SER A 129 9.88 -16.37 5.72
CA SER A 129 11.03 -16.95 6.41
C SER A 129 10.66 -17.29 7.87
N ASP A 130 11.51 -18.06 8.56
CA ASP A 130 11.31 -18.38 9.97
C ASP A 130 11.38 -17.11 10.85
N GLU A 131 12.30 -16.18 10.54
CA GLU A 131 12.45 -14.91 11.26
C GLU A 131 11.21 -14.03 11.08
N ALA A 132 10.66 -13.95 9.87
CA ALA A 132 9.45 -13.21 9.59
C ALA A 132 8.23 -13.85 10.27
N GLN A 133 8.12 -15.18 10.23
CA GLN A 133 6.99 -15.88 10.84
C GLN A 133 7.04 -15.86 12.37
N ALA A 134 8.23 -15.76 12.98
CA ALA A 134 8.38 -15.52 14.40
C ALA A 134 7.73 -14.20 14.87
N GLN A 135 7.39 -13.28 13.94
CA GLN A 135 6.68 -12.03 14.23
C GLN A 135 5.22 -11.99 13.74
N SER A 136 4.72 -13.07 13.13
CA SER A 136 3.37 -13.14 12.52
C SER A 136 2.21 -12.87 13.49
N GLY A 137 1.02 -12.65 12.94
CA GLY A 137 -0.24 -12.64 13.68
C GLY A 137 -0.65 -11.32 14.32
N GLN A 138 -0.03 -10.20 13.95
CA GLN A 138 -0.30 -8.90 14.60
C GLN A 138 -1.14 -7.94 13.75
N SER A 139 -1.76 -8.43 12.68
CA SER A 139 -2.66 -7.67 11.83
C SER A 139 -3.75 -6.90 12.56
N LEU A 140 -4.34 -7.40 13.64
CA LEU A 140 -5.34 -6.63 14.39
C LEU A 140 -4.76 -5.33 14.98
N LYS A 141 -3.49 -5.33 15.41
CA LYS A 141 -2.79 -4.10 15.84
C LYS A 141 -2.59 -3.15 14.66
N TYR A 142 -2.24 -3.70 13.49
CA TYR A 142 -2.04 -2.91 12.28
C TYR A 142 -3.35 -2.33 11.72
N ILE A 143 -4.45 -3.08 11.76
CA ILE A 143 -5.80 -2.60 11.43
C ILE A 143 -6.22 -1.47 12.38
N HIS A 144 -5.93 -1.62 13.67
CA HIS A 144 -6.15 -0.53 14.63
C HIS A 144 -5.33 0.71 14.26
N PHE A 145 -4.04 0.56 13.95
CA PHE A 145 -3.18 1.64 13.50
C PHE A 145 -3.75 2.36 12.26
N ILE A 146 -4.19 1.61 11.25
CA ILE A 146 -4.86 2.18 10.07
C ILE A 146 -6.10 2.98 10.48
N LYS A 147 -6.96 2.42 11.32
CA LYS A 147 -8.24 3.00 11.71
C LYS A 147 -8.12 4.23 12.61
N HIS A 148 -7.21 4.20 13.57
CA HIS A 148 -7.16 5.16 14.68
C HIS A 148 -6.02 6.17 14.56
N ASP A 149 -5.00 5.88 13.76
CA ASP A 149 -3.84 6.77 13.61
C ASP A 149 -3.75 7.30 12.17
N VAL A 150 -3.69 6.40 11.17
CA VAL A 150 -3.50 6.79 9.76
C VAL A 150 -4.70 7.55 9.20
N LEU A 151 -5.90 6.95 9.22
CA LEU A 151 -7.09 7.58 8.63
C LEU A 151 -7.43 8.92 9.30
N PRO A 152 -7.38 9.08 10.64
CA PRO A 152 -7.59 10.38 11.28
C PRO A 152 -6.53 11.42 10.91
N LEU A 153 -5.24 11.05 10.84
CA LEU A 153 -4.19 11.98 10.40
C LEU A 153 -4.44 12.45 8.96
N VAL A 154 -4.76 11.52 8.06
CA VAL A 154 -5.04 11.82 6.65
C VAL A 154 -6.29 12.70 6.52
N GLU A 155 -7.35 12.42 7.29
CA GLU A 155 -8.59 13.20 7.27
C GLU A 155 -8.42 14.62 7.81
N LYS A 156 -7.56 14.79 8.82
CA LYS A 156 -7.20 16.10 9.36
C LYS A 156 -6.32 16.90 8.39
N THR A 157 -5.42 16.24 7.68
CA THR A 157 -4.39 16.88 6.85
C THR A 157 -4.88 17.16 5.43
N TYR A 158 -5.74 16.30 4.88
CA TYR A 158 -6.17 16.36 3.49
C TYR A 158 -7.69 16.43 3.33
N ARG A 159 -8.14 17.06 2.24
CA ARG A 159 -9.56 17.11 1.87
C ARG A 159 -10.02 15.77 1.31
N ILE A 160 -10.21 14.78 2.18
CA ILE A 160 -10.79 13.49 1.79
C ILE A 160 -12.32 13.50 1.85
N ASN A 161 -12.94 12.62 1.08
CA ASN A 161 -14.33 12.21 1.21
C ASN A 161 -14.36 10.91 2.04
N PRO A 162 -14.79 10.95 3.32
CA PRO A 162 -14.77 9.77 4.18
C PRO A 162 -15.76 8.67 3.75
N LYS A 163 -16.66 8.96 2.79
CA LYS A 163 -17.58 7.98 2.19
C LYS A 163 -17.01 7.29 0.94
N LYS A 164 -15.78 7.62 0.53
CA LYS A 164 -15.09 7.04 -0.62
C LYS A 164 -13.66 6.66 -0.24
N ARG A 165 -13.52 5.79 0.76
CA ARG A 165 -12.25 5.18 1.13
C ARG A 165 -12.09 3.85 0.38
N ILE A 166 -10.96 3.67 -0.28
CA ILE A 166 -10.59 2.46 -1.01
C ILE A 166 -9.40 1.82 -0.31
N PHE A 167 -9.47 0.52 -0.02
CA PHE A 167 -8.31 -0.28 0.38
C PHE A 167 -7.85 -1.13 -0.80
N VAL A 168 -6.56 -1.10 -1.09
CA VAL A 168 -5.93 -1.96 -2.10
C VAL A 168 -4.86 -2.81 -1.46
N GLY A 169 -4.97 -4.12 -1.63
CA GLY A 169 -4.01 -5.07 -1.09
C GLY A 169 -3.80 -6.23 -2.04
N HIS A 170 -2.56 -6.73 -2.11
CA HIS A 170 -2.21 -7.88 -2.94
C HIS A 170 -1.45 -8.95 -2.14
N SER A 171 -1.69 -10.23 -2.39
CA SER A 171 -1.05 -11.33 -1.63
C SER A 171 -1.39 -11.22 -0.13
N TYR A 172 -0.41 -11.13 0.78
CA TYR A 172 -0.70 -10.84 2.21
C TYR A 172 -1.38 -9.48 2.42
N GLY A 173 -1.13 -8.47 1.58
CA GLY A 173 -1.92 -7.24 1.61
C GLY A 173 -3.41 -7.50 1.30
N GLY A 174 -3.69 -8.45 0.41
CA GLY A 174 -5.06 -8.90 0.12
C GLY A 174 -5.67 -9.71 1.27
N LEU A 175 -4.85 -10.50 1.98
CA LEU A 175 -5.22 -11.19 3.23
C LEU A 175 -5.59 -10.18 4.32
N LEU A 176 -4.77 -9.15 4.54
CA LEU A 176 -5.07 -8.05 5.45
C LEU A 176 -6.37 -7.34 5.06
N GLY A 177 -6.54 -7.00 3.78
CA GLY A 177 -7.77 -6.37 3.29
C GLY A 177 -9.02 -7.22 3.53
N ASN A 178 -8.90 -8.54 3.36
CA ASN A 178 -9.98 -9.47 3.70
C ASN A 178 -10.27 -9.51 5.21
N GLN A 179 -9.24 -9.48 6.05
CA GLN A 179 -9.42 -9.41 7.49
C GLN A 179 -10.03 -8.08 7.95
N ILE A 180 -9.66 -6.95 7.33
CA ILE A 180 -10.31 -5.65 7.56
C ILE A 180 -11.80 -5.76 7.24
N LEU A 181 -12.16 -6.33 6.09
CA LEU A 181 -13.56 -6.53 5.69
C LEU A 181 -14.35 -7.34 6.74
N LEU A 182 -13.76 -8.39 7.31
CA LEU A 182 -14.40 -9.23 8.31
C LEU A 182 -14.39 -8.63 9.73
N THR A 183 -13.55 -7.64 10.00
CA THR A 183 -13.42 -7.01 11.33
C THR A 183 -14.24 -5.72 11.42
N ASP A 184 -14.14 -4.87 10.41
CA ASP A 184 -14.89 -3.62 10.27
C ASP A 184 -15.14 -3.35 8.78
N PRO A 185 -16.22 -3.92 8.21
CA PRO A 185 -16.54 -3.76 6.80
C PRO A 185 -16.76 -2.30 6.38
N THR A 186 -17.02 -1.40 7.33
CA THR A 186 -17.31 0.02 7.06
C THR A 186 -16.07 0.90 7.09
N LEU A 187 -14.91 0.36 7.48
CA LEU A 187 -13.66 1.10 7.55
C LEU A 187 -13.27 1.66 6.16
N PHE A 188 -13.50 0.85 5.12
CA PHE A 188 -13.41 1.25 3.72
C PHE A 188 -14.74 0.96 3.01
N GLN A 189 -15.09 1.75 2.00
CA GLN A 189 -16.30 1.49 1.21
C GLN A 189 -16.00 0.57 0.03
N PHE A 190 -14.76 0.61 -0.45
CA PHE A 190 -14.30 -0.17 -1.59
C PHE A 190 -13.06 -0.98 -1.23
N TYR A 191 -13.03 -2.24 -1.63
CA TYR A 191 -11.89 -3.13 -1.46
C TYR A 191 -11.47 -3.69 -2.81
N ILE A 192 -10.22 -3.47 -3.21
CA ILE A 192 -9.60 -4.06 -4.40
C ILE A 192 -8.55 -5.04 -3.91
N LEU A 193 -8.90 -6.32 -3.88
CA LEU A 193 -8.11 -7.37 -3.25
C LEU A 193 -7.53 -8.31 -4.32
N GLY A 194 -6.24 -8.17 -4.57
CA GLY A 194 -5.52 -8.96 -5.56
C GLY A 194 -4.94 -10.23 -4.97
N SER A 195 -5.26 -11.39 -5.55
CA SER A 195 -4.63 -12.67 -5.20
C SER A 195 -4.51 -12.88 -3.69
N PRO A 196 -5.60 -12.68 -2.91
CA PRO A 196 -5.52 -12.71 -1.46
C PRO A 196 -5.00 -14.08 -1.01
N SER A 197 -4.05 -14.09 -0.07
CA SER A 197 -3.41 -15.32 0.43
C SER A 197 -4.32 -16.11 1.37
N LEU A 198 -5.49 -16.49 0.87
CA LEU A 198 -6.55 -17.21 1.57
C LEU A 198 -6.12 -18.61 2.02
N TRP A 199 -4.99 -19.12 1.53
CA TRP A 199 -4.35 -20.36 1.97
C TRP A 199 -3.68 -20.26 3.35
N TYR A 200 -3.40 -19.05 3.83
CA TYR A 200 -2.64 -18.83 5.06
C TYR A 200 -3.30 -19.53 6.26
N ASP A 201 -2.47 -20.14 7.12
CA ASP A 201 -2.87 -20.83 8.35
C ASP A 201 -4.08 -21.76 8.18
N ASP A 202 -3.94 -22.70 7.25
CA ASP A 202 -4.96 -23.68 6.89
C ASP A 202 -6.33 -23.02 6.62
N ASN A 203 -6.27 -22.02 5.72
CA ASN A 203 -7.41 -21.25 5.27
C ASN A 203 -8.16 -20.51 6.40
N VAL A 204 -7.42 -19.90 7.33
CA VAL A 204 -7.97 -19.23 8.52
C VAL A 204 -9.05 -18.19 8.20
N MET A 205 -8.99 -17.52 7.05
CA MET A 205 -10.02 -16.55 6.63
C MET A 205 -11.42 -17.17 6.48
N PHE A 206 -11.53 -18.47 6.16
CA PHE A 206 -12.81 -19.17 6.11
C PHE A 206 -13.40 -19.34 7.51
N LYS A 207 -12.55 -19.60 8.50
CA LYS A 207 -12.97 -19.71 9.92
C LYS A 207 -13.40 -18.35 10.47
N LEU A 208 -12.66 -17.28 10.14
CA LEU A 208 -13.01 -15.91 10.54
C LEU A 208 -14.31 -15.45 9.88
N GLU A 209 -14.50 -15.74 8.60
CA GLU A 209 -15.77 -15.48 7.90
C GLU A 209 -16.92 -16.21 8.58
N GLN A 210 -16.74 -17.50 8.89
CA GLN A 210 -17.77 -18.29 9.56
C GLN A 210 -18.12 -17.70 10.94
N ALA A 211 -17.13 -17.21 11.69
CA ALA A 211 -17.35 -16.54 12.97
C ALA A 211 -18.09 -15.20 12.79
N TYR A 212 -17.74 -14.41 11.78
CA TYR A 212 -18.45 -13.18 11.43
C TYR A 212 -19.92 -13.45 11.10
N ALA A 213 -20.18 -14.46 10.25
CA ALA A 213 -21.51 -14.86 9.80
C ALA A 213 -22.46 -15.28 10.93
N LYS A 214 -21.94 -15.79 12.05
CA LYS A 214 -22.76 -16.20 13.21
C LYS A 214 -23.53 -15.02 13.83
N ASN A 215 -22.94 -13.83 13.78
CA ASN A 215 -23.46 -12.65 14.46
C ASN A 215 -23.87 -11.52 13.50
N HIS A 216 -23.60 -11.67 12.20
CA HIS A 216 -23.83 -10.62 11.21
C HIS A 216 -24.48 -11.18 9.94
N THR A 217 -25.52 -10.49 9.47
CA THR A 217 -26.18 -10.73 8.18
C THR A 217 -26.06 -9.53 7.23
N HIS A 218 -25.42 -8.46 7.70
CA HIS A 218 -25.22 -7.21 6.96
C HIS A 218 -23.72 -6.91 6.86
N MET A 219 -23.25 -6.60 5.65
CA MET A 219 -21.86 -6.25 5.37
C MET A 219 -21.85 -5.14 4.32
N LYS A 220 -21.78 -3.87 4.76
CA LYS A 220 -21.83 -2.72 3.86
C LYS A 220 -20.47 -2.43 3.22
N ALA A 221 -20.15 -3.10 2.12
CA ALA A 221 -18.91 -2.92 1.38
C ALA A 221 -19.07 -3.30 -0.09
N THR A 222 -18.31 -2.64 -0.97
CA THR A 222 -18.11 -3.07 -2.36
C THR A 222 -16.73 -3.72 -2.47
N VAL A 223 -16.69 -4.98 -2.85
CA VAL A 223 -15.48 -5.81 -2.81
C VAL A 223 -15.24 -6.41 -4.19
N ILE A 224 -14.06 -6.14 -4.73
CA ILE A 224 -13.60 -6.74 -5.97
C ILE A 224 -12.35 -7.56 -5.66
N MET A 225 -12.47 -8.88 -5.83
CA MET A 225 -11.37 -9.80 -5.64
C MET A 225 -10.85 -10.29 -6.99
N TYR A 226 -9.53 -10.42 -7.09
CA TYR A 226 -8.86 -10.85 -8.31
C TYR A 226 -8.00 -12.09 -8.08
N SER A 227 -7.83 -12.90 -9.11
CA SER A 227 -6.75 -13.87 -9.22
C SER A 227 -6.33 -14.04 -10.68
N GLY A 228 -5.09 -14.41 -10.94
CA GLY A 228 -4.61 -14.79 -12.26
C GLY A 228 -4.81 -16.27 -12.57
N THR A 229 -5.03 -16.62 -13.83
CA THR A 229 -5.19 -18.03 -14.25
C THR A 229 -3.93 -18.88 -14.08
N LYS A 230 -2.76 -18.25 -13.89
CA LYS A 230 -1.49 -18.95 -13.58
C LYS A 230 -1.23 -19.14 -12.09
N GLU A 231 -2.18 -18.81 -11.21
CA GLU A 231 -2.06 -18.92 -9.76
C GLU A 231 -2.85 -20.10 -9.17
N ALA A 232 -2.57 -21.34 -9.60
CA ALA A 232 -3.43 -22.52 -9.38
C ALA A 232 -4.09 -22.61 -7.97
N ARG A 233 -3.31 -22.54 -6.88
CA ARG A 233 -3.84 -22.61 -5.51
C ARG A 233 -4.67 -21.38 -5.15
N ILE A 234 -4.13 -20.17 -5.35
CA ILE A 234 -4.80 -18.90 -5.00
C ILE A 234 -6.11 -18.76 -5.79
N HIS A 235 -6.10 -19.12 -7.06
CA HIS A 235 -7.27 -19.13 -7.92
C HIS A 235 -8.35 -20.07 -7.37
N SER A 236 -7.99 -21.31 -7.02
CA SER A 236 -8.92 -22.27 -6.42
C SER A 236 -9.50 -21.78 -5.09
N ASP A 237 -8.64 -21.28 -4.19
CA ASP A 237 -9.07 -20.77 -2.88
C ASP A 237 -10.04 -19.59 -3.03
N LEU A 238 -9.76 -18.67 -3.97
CA LEU A 238 -10.63 -17.53 -4.24
C LEU A 238 -12.01 -17.95 -4.74
N LEU A 239 -12.08 -18.89 -5.68
CA LEU A 239 -13.36 -19.41 -6.17
C LEU A 239 -14.15 -20.14 -5.09
N GLN A 240 -13.48 -20.85 -4.18
CA GLN A 240 -14.14 -21.48 -3.04
C GLN A 240 -14.66 -20.43 -2.05
N TYR A 241 -13.86 -19.41 -1.77
CA TYR A 241 -14.22 -18.33 -0.85
C TYR A 241 -15.36 -17.47 -1.40
N GLU A 242 -15.40 -17.24 -2.72
CA GLU A 242 -16.53 -16.60 -3.40
C GLU A 242 -17.84 -17.34 -3.11
N LYS A 243 -17.84 -18.67 -3.26
CA LYS A 243 -19.03 -19.50 -2.98
C LYS A 243 -19.48 -19.33 -1.54
N VAL A 244 -18.53 -19.28 -0.59
CA VAL A 244 -18.83 -19.03 0.83
C VAL A 244 -19.51 -17.66 0.99
N LEU A 245 -18.90 -16.57 0.56
CA LEU A 245 -19.46 -15.23 0.70
C LEU A 245 -20.84 -15.09 0.04
N ARG A 246 -21.01 -15.62 -1.18
CA ARG A 246 -22.30 -15.59 -1.88
C ARG A 246 -23.38 -16.42 -1.15
N SER A 247 -23.01 -17.56 -0.56
CA SER A 247 -23.95 -18.41 0.18
C SER A 247 -24.54 -17.72 1.42
N ARG A 248 -23.81 -16.78 2.03
CA ARG A 248 -24.27 -16.02 3.21
C ARG A 248 -25.36 -15.03 2.89
N LYS A 249 -25.44 -14.56 1.64
CA LYS A 249 -26.36 -13.50 1.21
C LYS A 249 -26.28 -12.25 2.10
N TYR A 250 -25.06 -11.83 2.45
CA TYR A 250 -24.87 -10.62 3.25
C TYR A 250 -25.57 -9.43 2.59
N THR A 251 -26.49 -8.81 3.32
CA THR A 251 -27.15 -7.60 2.83
C THR A 251 -26.13 -6.45 2.77
N GLY A 252 -26.16 -5.66 1.71
CA GLY A 252 -25.24 -4.54 1.52
C GLY A 252 -23.84 -4.89 0.99
N LEU A 253 -23.53 -6.18 0.79
CA LEU A 253 -22.28 -6.61 0.17
C LEU A 253 -22.45 -6.65 -1.34
N ASP A 254 -21.68 -5.84 -2.05
CA ASP A 254 -21.51 -5.94 -3.49
C ASP A 254 -20.19 -6.67 -3.78
N LEU A 255 -20.28 -7.92 -4.27
CA LEU A 255 -19.12 -8.79 -4.48
C LEU A 255 -18.93 -9.11 -5.97
N THR A 256 -17.80 -8.67 -6.49
CA THR A 256 -17.28 -9.05 -7.80
C THR A 256 -16.02 -9.89 -7.64
N VAL A 257 -15.93 -11.00 -8.37
CA VAL A 257 -14.71 -11.80 -8.50
C VAL A 257 -14.29 -11.79 -9.96
N SER A 258 -13.07 -11.35 -10.24
CA SER A 258 -12.52 -11.17 -11.58
C SER A 258 -11.30 -12.06 -11.77
N ILE A 259 -11.30 -12.86 -12.83
CA ILE A 259 -10.18 -13.74 -13.16
C ILE A 259 -9.38 -13.11 -14.30
N LEU A 260 -8.09 -12.86 -14.06
CA LEU A 260 -7.18 -12.24 -15.02
C LEU A 260 -6.51 -13.33 -15.86
N ASP A 261 -6.92 -13.45 -17.12
CA ASP A 261 -6.35 -14.46 -18.01
C ASP A 261 -4.86 -14.19 -18.30
N GLY A 262 -4.07 -15.25 -18.35
CA GLY A 262 -2.61 -15.22 -18.51
C GLY A 262 -1.82 -14.65 -17.33
N ALA A 263 -2.47 -13.99 -16.37
CA ALA A 263 -1.77 -13.32 -15.28
C ALA A 263 -1.18 -14.34 -14.27
N THR A 264 0.06 -14.06 -13.86
CA THR A 264 0.72 -14.63 -12.69
C THR A 264 0.50 -13.75 -11.46
N HIS A 265 0.87 -14.28 -10.28
CA HIS A 265 0.84 -13.54 -9.01
C HIS A 265 1.46 -12.14 -9.13
N TYR A 266 2.65 -12.03 -9.73
CA TYR A 266 3.39 -10.78 -9.82
C TYR A 266 2.87 -9.83 -10.92
N SER A 267 2.39 -10.37 -12.04
CA SER A 267 1.86 -9.54 -13.14
C SER A 267 0.47 -8.97 -12.85
N ALA A 268 -0.28 -9.59 -11.93
CA ALA A 268 -1.68 -9.27 -11.69
C ALA A 268 -1.90 -7.85 -11.13
N PHE A 269 -0.96 -7.32 -10.34
CA PHE A 269 -1.18 -6.09 -9.58
C PHE A 269 -1.53 -4.86 -10.43
N ALA A 270 -0.81 -4.64 -11.54
CA ALA A 270 -1.10 -3.50 -12.40
C ALA A 270 -2.50 -3.65 -13.06
N LEU A 271 -2.82 -4.86 -13.53
CA LEU A 271 -4.08 -5.17 -14.19
C LEU A 271 -5.29 -4.98 -13.25
N LEU A 272 -5.22 -5.57 -12.06
CA LEU A 272 -6.30 -5.46 -11.07
C LEU A 272 -6.49 -4.03 -10.57
N LEU A 273 -5.41 -3.25 -10.43
CA LEU A 273 -5.50 -1.88 -9.96
C LEU A 273 -6.16 -0.99 -11.02
N THR A 274 -5.79 -1.14 -12.29
CA THR A 274 -6.43 -0.43 -13.40
C THR A 274 -7.93 -0.74 -13.48
N ASP A 275 -8.31 -2.02 -13.52
CA ASP A 275 -9.73 -2.41 -13.59
C ASP A 275 -10.50 -2.00 -12.33
N GLY A 276 -9.92 -2.23 -11.14
CA GLY A 276 -10.55 -1.92 -9.86
C GLY A 276 -10.84 -0.44 -9.66
N LEU A 277 -9.93 0.45 -10.07
CA LEU A 277 -10.18 1.89 -9.99
C LEU A 277 -11.32 2.34 -10.89
N MET A 278 -11.42 1.81 -12.11
CA MET A 278 -12.54 2.13 -13.02
C MET A 278 -13.89 1.70 -12.46
N ARG A 279 -13.94 0.58 -11.73
CA ARG A 279 -15.18 0.07 -11.13
C ARG A 279 -15.57 0.78 -9.85
N THR A 280 -14.60 1.22 -9.05
CA THR A 280 -14.85 1.78 -7.71
C THR A 280 -15.01 3.29 -7.70
N ILE A 281 -14.28 4.01 -8.55
CA ILE A 281 -14.33 5.47 -8.65
C ILE A 281 -14.34 5.95 -10.12
N PRO A 282 -15.28 5.46 -10.96
CA PRO A 282 -15.38 5.92 -12.34
C PRO A 282 -15.61 7.43 -12.39
N LYS A 283 -15.04 8.10 -13.40
CA LYS A 283 -15.32 9.52 -13.61
C LYS A 283 -16.83 9.69 -13.84
N GLN A 284 -17.46 10.50 -13.01
CA GLN A 284 -18.86 10.88 -13.19
C GLN A 284 -18.97 11.81 -14.41
N LYS A 285 -19.95 11.54 -15.27
CA LYS A 285 -20.25 12.35 -16.46
C LYS A 285 -20.74 13.74 -16.07
#